data_AF-A0A955DF26-F1
#
_entry.id   AF-A0A955DF26-F1
#
_cell.length_a   1.000
_cell.length_b   1.000
_cell.length_c   1.000
_cell.angle_alpha   90.00
_cell.angle_beta   90.00
_cell.angle_gamma   90.00
#
_symmetry.space_group_name_H-M   'P 1'
#
loop_
_entity.id
_entity.type
_entity.pdbx_description
1 polymer ?
#
loop_
_entity_poly.entity_id
_entity_poly.type
_entity_poly.pdbx_seq_one_letter_code
_entity_poly.pdbx_strand_id
1 'polypeptide(L)'
;MTDAASPSPSTPTSPPSDPPPDVRCCPRCGYDLTGRDASGTCPECGREYTPETVLLRPLPGPFMLCVRYLWPFIGFAIATVFPFRSNDPYAMIAVLVLLLPLAVVLLVNGIVQWALLRRHVPAAPDGYRRPIRFVSVLAFLLTGFTIIVPSLFLAGCLFLIVGGTL
;
A
#
# COMPACT_ATOMS: atom_id res chain seq x y z
N MET A 1 34.47 -33.24 57.22
CA MET A 1 33.30 -32.44 56.80
C MET A 1 33.84 -31.33 55.92
N THR A 2 33.94 -31.63 54.63
CA THR A 2 34.52 -30.80 53.58
C THR A 2 33.47 -30.78 52.50
N ASP A 3 32.57 -29.80 52.57
CA ASP A 3 31.50 -29.64 51.59
C ASP A 3 32.09 -28.99 50.34
N ALA A 4 32.17 -29.80 49.29
CA ALA A 4 32.57 -29.41 47.96
C ALA A 4 31.48 -28.54 47.31
N ALA A 5 31.77 -27.26 47.10
CA ALA A 5 30.93 -26.35 46.35
C ALA A 5 30.99 -26.71 44.85
N SER A 6 29.86 -27.22 44.34
CA SER A 6 29.68 -27.56 42.93
C SER A 6 29.43 -26.30 42.08
N PRO A 7 30.16 -26.07 40.97
CA PRO A 7 29.96 -24.90 40.13
C PRO A 7 28.68 -25.02 39.28
N SER A 8 27.82 -24.00 39.36
CA SER A 8 26.56 -23.91 38.60
C SER A 8 26.79 -23.87 37.08
N PRO A 9 25.92 -24.51 36.28
CA PRO A 9 26.00 -24.53 34.82
C PRO A 9 25.66 -23.16 34.23
N SER A 10 26.58 -22.60 33.45
CA SER A 10 26.38 -21.37 32.68
C SER A 10 25.36 -21.61 31.56
N THR A 11 24.23 -20.91 31.64
CA THR A 11 23.19 -20.87 30.61
C THR A 11 23.78 -20.39 29.27
N PRO A 12 23.52 -21.06 28.13
CA PRO A 12 23.96 -20.60 26.82
C PRO A 12 23.20 -19.32 26.46
N THR A 13 23.89 -18.19 26.48
CA THR A 13 23.39 -16.92 25.94
C THR A 13 23.29 -17.07 24.42
N SER A 14 22.07 -17.22 23.91
CA SER A 14 21.80 -17.17 22.47
C SER A 14 22.41 -15.90 21.87
N PRO A 15 23.10 -15.97 20.72
CA PRO A 15 23.62 -14.78 20.07
C PRO A 15 22.47 -13.81 19.74
N PRO A 16 22.68 -12.50 19.92
CA PRO A 16 21.67 -11.51 19.57
C PRO A 16 21.33 -11.68 18.08
N SER A 17 20.05 -11.88 17.80
CA SER A 17 19.53 -11.93 16.44
C SER A 17 19.77 -10.59 15.77
N ASP A 18 20.75 -10.55 14.86
CA ASP A 18 21.08 -9.34 14.10
C ASP A 18 19.84 -8.83 13.35
N PRO A 19 19.63 -7.50 13.31
CA PRO A 19 18.52 -6.92 12.56
C PRO A 19 18.62 -7.34 11.09
N PRO A 20 17.48 -7.58 10.42
CA PRO A 20 17.45 -7.98 9.02
C PRO A 20 18.21 -6.96 8.17
N PRO A 21 18.98 -7.40 7.15
CA PRO A 21 19.81 -6.51 6.34
C PRO A 21 18.94 -5.47 5.63
N ASP A 22 19.22 -4.20 5.88
CA ASP A 22 18.58 -3.09 5.17
C ASP A 22 18.88 -3.19 3.68
N VAL A 23 17.82 -3.22 2.87
CA VAL A 23 17.93 -3.22 1.40
C VAL A 23 18.35 -1.81 0.96
N ARG A 24 19.53 -1.70 0.35
CA ARG A 24 20.16 -0.43 -0.03
C ARG A 24 20.12 -0.27 -1.55
N CYS A 25 19.61 0.85 -2.07
CA CYS A 25 19.59 1.09 -3.52
C CYS A 25 20.31 2.40 -3.88
N CYS A 26 20.96 2.43 -5.04
CA CYS A 26 21.59 3.65 -5.56
C CYS A 26 20.51 4.71 -5.86
N PRO A 27 20.66 5.96 -5.39
CA PRO A 27 19.64 7.00 -5.57
C PRO A 27 19.50 7.49 -7.02
N ARG A 28 20.47 7.22 -7.90
CA ARG A 28 20.45 7.67 -9.31
C ARG A 28 19.84 6.64 -10.25
N CYS A 29 20.31 5.39 -10.19
CA CYS A 29 19.90 4.35 -11.13
C CYS A 29 19.04 3.24 -10.51
N GLY A 30 18.89 3.21 -9.18
CA GLY A 30 18.14 2.16 -8.48
C GLY A 30 18.88 0.82 -8.34
N TYR A 31 20.17 0.74 -8.73
CA TYR A 31 20.97 -0.48 -8.58
C TYR A 31 21.01 -0.96 -7.12
N ASP A 32 20.93 -2.27 -6.93
CA ASP A 32 20.96 -2.89 -5.60
C ASP A 32 22.38 -2.85 -5.02
N LEU A 33 22.54 -2.14 -3.91
CA LEU A 33 23.78 -2.00 -3.14
C LEU A 33 23.81 -2.93 -1.92
N THR A 34 22.88 -3.88 -1.83
CA THR A 34 22.87 -4.89 -0.77
C THR A 34 24.16 -5.71 -0.84
N GLY A 35 24.86 -5.85 0.29
CA GLY A 35 26.16 -6.52 0.37
C GLY A 35 27.37 -5.70 -0.07
N ARG A 36 27.20 -4.41 -0.40
CA ARG A 36 28.32 -3.47 -0.57
C ARG A 36 28.57 -2.63 0.66
N ASP A 37 29.74 -2.01 0.72
CA ASP A 37 30.13 -1.07 1.78
C ASP A 37 29.10 0.06 1.93
N ALA A 38 29.00 0.63 3.14
CA ALA A 38 28.00 1.65 3.48
C ALA A 38 28.14 2.95 2.67
N SER A 39 29.34 3.22 2.17
CA SER A 39 29.65 4.29 1.21
C SER A 39 30.51 3.72 0.09
N GLY A 40 30.48 4.38 -1.07
CA GLY A 40 31.30 3.98 -2.21
C GLY A 40 30.78 4.56 -3.51
N THR A 41 31.22 4.00 -4.64
CA THR A 41 30.79 4.42 -5.97
C THR A 41 29.89 3.37 -6.58
N CYS A 42 28.74 3.77 -7.12
CA CYS A 42 27.82 2.85 -7.78
C CYS A 42 28.47 2.29 -9.06
N PRO A 43 28.50 0.95 -9.25
CA PRO A 43 29.16 0.32 -10.40
C PRO A 43 28.47 0.63 -11.73
N GLU A 44 27.15 0.83 -11.73
CA GLU A 44 26.37 1.07 -12.95
C GLU A 44 26.46 2.53 -13.43
N CYS A 45 26.39 3.49 -12.51
CA CYS A 45 26.26 4.91 -12.87
C CYS A 45 27.43 5.80 -12.44
N GLY A 46 28.44 5.23 -11.76
CA GLY A 46 29.63 5.93 -11.30
C GLY A 46 29.39 6.99 -10.22
N ARG A 47 28.17 7.09 -9.67
CA ARG A 47 27.85 8.10 -8.65
C ARG A 47 28.29 7.62 -7.27
N GLU A 48 28.91 8.52 -6.52
CA GLU A 48 29.18 8.29 -5.10
C GLU A 48 27.87 8.20 -4.30
N TYR A 49 27.84 7.24 -3.39
CA TYR A 49 26.79 7.06 -2.41
C TYR A 49 27.41 7.06 -1.01
N THR A 50 26.67 7.63 -0.09
CA THR A 50 26.96 7.70 1.34
C THR A 50 25.79 7.07 2.08
N PRO A 51 25.97 6.58 3.31
CA PRO A 51 24.86 5.99 4.07
C PRO A 51 23.65 6.93 4.21
N GLU A 52 23.87 8.24 4.15
CA GLU A 52 22.84 9.28 4.16
C GLU A 52 22.07 9.42 2.83
N THR A 53 22.69 9.05 1.71
CA THR A 53 22.13 9.20 0.35
C THR A 53 21.60 7.90 -0.24
N VAL A 54 21.87 6.76 0.41
CA VAL A 54 21.26 5.48 0.08
C VAL A 54 19.78 5.53 0.43
N LEU A 55 18.95 5.70 -0.59
CA LEU A 55 17.51 5.68 -0.43
C LEU A 55 17.04 4.24 -0.20
N LEU A 56 16.36 4.02 0.92
CA LEU A 56 15.47 2.89 1.11
C LEU A 56 14.41 2.96 -0.01
N ARG A 57 14.50 2.03 -0.98
CA ARG A 57 13.66 1.84 -2.20
C ARG A 57 12.89 3.07 -2.72
N PRO A 58 13.13 3.53 -3.96
CA PRO A 58 12.35 4.62 -4.54
C PRO A 58 10.85 4.29 -4.45
N LEU A 59 10.09 5.16 -3.79
CA LEU A 59 8.63 5.01 -3.76
C LEU A 59 8.12 4.90 -5.20
N PRO A 60 7.12 4.04 -5.47
CA PRO A 60 6.50 3.98 -6.78
C PRO A 60 6.04 5.40 -7.18
N GLY A 61 6.43 5.83 -8.38
CA GLY A 61 6.09 7.16 -8.86
C GLY A 61 4.56 7.38 -8.87
N PRO A 62 4.10 8.64 -8.76
CA PRO A 62 2.67 8.97 -8.69
C PRO A 62 1.89 8.41 -9.89
N PHE A 63 2.50 8.37 -11.08
CA PHE A 63 1.90 7.76 -12.27
C PHE A 63 1.63 6.26 -12.11
N MET A 64 2.57 5.51 -11.54
CA MET A 64 2.42 4.07 -11.33
C MET A 64 1.36 3.78 -10.27
N LEU A 65 1.27 4.63 -9.25
CA LEU A 65 0.16 4.63 -8.30
C LEU A 65 -1.15 4.91 -9.03
N CYS A 66 -1.26 5.98 -9.81
CA CYS A 66 -2.46 6.31 -10.58
C CYS A 66 -2.91 5.13 -11.45
N VAL A 67 -2.05 4.56 -12.30
CA VAL A 67 -2.43 3.41 -13.15
C VAL A 67 -2.92 2.23 -12.31
N ARG A 68 -2.25 1.93 -11.20
CA ARG A 68 -2.62 0.85 -10.28
C ARG A 68 -3.92 1.11 -9.51
N TYR A 69 -4.27 2.37 -9.27
CA TYR A 69 -5.48 2.77 -8.55
C TYR A 69 -6.66 3.15 -9.46
N LEU A 70 -6.42 3.50 -10.73
CA LEU A 70 -7.44 4.01 -11.65
C LEU A 70 -8.17 2.90 -12.42
N TRP A 71 -7.50 1.78 -12.71
CA TRP A 71 -8.11 0.68 -13.48
C TRP A 71 -9.44 0.14 -12.90
N PRO A 72 -9.66 0.06 -11.57
CA PRO A 72 -10.94 -0.39 -11.03
C PRO A 72 -12.04 0.65 -11.22
N PHE A 73 -11.71 1.94 -11.27
CA PHE A 73 -12.66 3.01 -11.59
C PHE A 73 -13.11 2.91 -13.04
N ILE A 74 -12.18 2.61 -13.95
CA ILE A 74 -12.51 2.38 -15.36
C ILE A 74 -13.45 1.17 -15.48
N GLY A 75 -13.13 0.06 -14.80
CA GLY A 75 -14.00 -1.11 -14.74
C GLY A 75 -15.39 -0.80 -14.16
N PHE A 76 -15.45 -0.05 -13.06
CA PHE A 76 -16.69 0.39 -12.45
C PHE A 76 -17.52 1.28 -13.39
N ALA A 77 -16.91 2.27 -14.03
CA ALA A 77 -17.59 3.16 -14.96
C ALA A 77 -18.16 2.41 -16.17
N ILE A 78 -17.41 1.44 -16.71
CA ILE A 78 -17.90 0.59 -17.81
C ILE A 78 -19.08 -0.27 -17.33
N ALA A 79 -18.96 -0.88 -16.14
CA ALA A 79 -19.98 -1.75 -15.58
C ALA A 79 -21.28 -1.02 -15.20
N THR A 80 -21.22 0.27 -14.84
CA THR A 80 -22.40 1.07 -14.50
C THR A 80 -23.09 1.70 -15.72
N VAL A 81 -22.34 2.05 -16.77
CA VAL A 81 -22.91 2.68 -17.97
C VAL A 81 -23.69 1.68 -18.84
N PHE A 82 -23.21 0.43 -18.94
CA PHE A 82 -23.84 -0.60 -19.76
C PHE A 82 -25.31 -0.95 -19.40
N PRO A 83 -25.65 -1.20 -18.12
CA PRO A 83 -27.01 -1.60 -17.73
C PRO A 83 -28.03 -0.46 -17.76
N PHE A 84 -27.60 0.79 -17.57
CA PHE A 84 -28.48 1.96 -17.61
C PHE A 84 -29.17 2.13 -18.97
N ARG A 85 -28.62 1.52 -20.02
CA ARG A 85 -29.23 1.51 -21.35
C ARG A 85 -30.36 0.48 -21.50
N SER A 86 -30.39 -0.56 -20.68
CA SER A 86 -31.26 -1.72 -20.88
C SER A 86 -32.66 -1.59 -20.25
N ASN A 87 -32.86 -0.66 -19.30
CA ASN A 87 -34.11 -0.46 -18.56
C ASN A 87 -34.74 -1.74 -17.94
N ASP A 88 -33.97 -2.81 -17.84
CA ASP A 88 -34.40 -4.11 -17.33
C ASP A 88 -34.08 -4.18 -15.81
N PRO A 89 -35.07 -4.44 -14.95
CA PRO A 89 -34.85 -4.56 -13.50
C PRO A 89 -33.87 -5.68 -13.13
N TYR A 90 -33.82 -6.77 -13.90
CA TYR A 90 -32.88 -7.87 -13.64
C TYR A 90 -31.45 -7.48 -13.97
N ALA A 91 -31.25 -6.65 -15.00
CA ALA A 91 -29.94 -6.10 -15.32
C ALA A 91 -29.43 -5.17 -14.20
N MET A 92 -30.32 -4.39 -13.58
CA MET A 92 -29.96 -3.57 -12.42
C MET A 92 -29.54 -4.42 -11.21
N ILE A 93 -30.30 -5.47 -10.88
CA ILE A 93 -29.96 -6.38 -9.78
C ILE A 93 -28.62 -7.08 -10.04
N ALA A 94 -28.39 -7.57 -11.25
CA ALA A 94 -27.14 -8.22 -11.62
C ALA A 94 -25.92 -7.30 -11.46
N VAL A 95 -26.07 -6.02 -11.81
CA VAL A 95 -25.02 -5.01 -11.63
C VAL A 95 -24.78 -4.73 -10.17
N LEU A 96 -25.84 -4.63 -9.37
CA LEU A 96 -25.75 -4.45 -7.92
C LEU A 96 -24.96 -5.59 -7.26
N VAL A 97 -25.26 -6.82 -7.65
CA VAL A 97 -24.56 -8.04 -7.19
C VAL A 97 -23.10 -8.06 -7.66
N LEU A 98 -22.79 -7.56 -8.85
CA LEU A 98 -21.41 -7.45 -9.37
C LEU A 98 -20.61 -6.31 -8.73
N LEU A 99 -21.26 -5.20 -8.38
CA LEU A 99 -20.62 -4.03 -7.78
C LEU A 99 -20.24 -4.26 -6.32
N LEU A 100 -21.02 -5.04 -5.57
CA LEU A 100 -20.75 -5.34 -4.17
C LEU A 100 -19.37 -6.00 -3.94
N PRO A 101 -19.00 -7.13 -4.59
CA PRO A 101 -17.68 -7.73 -4.42
C PRO A 101 -16.57 -6.84 -4.96
N LEU A 102 -16.82 -6.06 -6.02
CA LEU A 102 -15.85 -5.09 -6.54
C LEU A 102 -15.53 -4.01 -5.50
N ALA A 103 -16.54 -3.48 -4.82
CA ALA A 103 -16.38 -2.52 -3.73
C ALA A 103 -15.59 -3.12 -2.56
N VAL A 104 -15.87 -4.38 -2.19
CA VAL A 104 -15.12 -5.11 -1.15
C VAL A 104 -13.65 -5.28 -1.54
N VAL A 105 -13.37 -5.71 -2.78
CA VAL A 105 -11.99 -5.86 -3.28
C VAL A 105 -11.25 -4.53 -3.26
N LEU A 106 -11.90 -3.43 -3.65
CA LEU A 106 -11.33 -2.09 -3.59
C LEU A 106 -10.98 -1.66 -2.17
N LEU A 107 -11.89 -1.93 -1.22
CA LEU A 107 -11.72 -1.59 0.18
C LEU A 107 -10.58 -2.40 0.81
N VAL A 108 -10.54 -3.72 0.59
CA VAL A 108 -9.45 -4.59 1.07
C VAL A 108 -8.12 -4.18 0.47
N ASN A 109 -8.06 -3.88 -0.83
CA ASN A 109 -6.83 -3.43 -1.49
C ASN A 109 -6.35 -2.10 -0.91
N GLY A 110 -7.25 -1.14 -0.64
CA GLY A 110 -6.93 0.12 0.03
C GLY A 110 -6.33 -0.10 1.44
N ILE A 111 -6.92 -1.00 2.23
CA ILE A 111 -6.41 -1.34 3.57
C ILE A 111 -5.03 -1.99 3.50
N VAL A 112 -4.84 -2.96 2.61
CA VAL A 112 -3.56 -3.67 2.44
C VAL A 112 -2.47 -2.69 1.98
N GLN A 113 -2.77 -1.82 1.01
CA GLN A 113 -1.85 -0.78 0.54
C GLN A 113 -1.48 0.19 1.66
N TRP A 114 -2.45 0.63 2.47
CA TRP A 114 -2.20 1.47 3.63
C TRP A 114 -1.29 0.80 4.66
N ALA A 115 -1.54 -0.48 4.95
CA ALA A 115 -0.72 -1.27 5.86
C ALA A 115 0.71 -1.46 5.32
N LEU A 116 0.86 -1.73 4.02
CA LEU A 116 2.16 -1.83 3.36
C LEU A 116 2.90 -0.50 3.38
N LEU A 117 2.22 0.60 3.10
CA LEU A 117 2.79 1.95 3.15
C LEU A 117 3.28 2.27 4.56
N ARG A 118 2.48 2.00 5.60
CA ARG A 118 2.91 2.17 6.99
C ARG A 118 4.11 1.32 7.37
N ARG A 119 4.23 0.10 6.84
CA ARG A 119 5.40 -0.76 7.08
C ARG A 119 6.65 -0.27 6.37
N HIS A 120 6.52 0.34 5.19
CA HIS A 120 7.65 0.82 4.37
C HIS A 120 8.08 2.25 4.67
N VAL A 121 7.40 2.96 5.58
CA VAL A 121 7.84 4.23 6.11
C VAL A 121 8.41 4.00 7.52
N PRO A 122 9.60 3.38 7.67
CA PRO A 122 10.35 3.50 8.91
C PRO A 122 10.68 4.99 9.10
N ALA A 123 10.78 5.43 10.36
CA ALA A 123 10.95 6.81 10.80
C ALA A 123 11.77 7.68 9.82
N ALA A 124 11.10 8.31 8.87
CA ALA A 124 11.76 9.13 7.88
C ALA A 124 12.33 10.37 8.58
N PRO A 125 13.59 10.77 8.32
CA PRO A 125 14.18 11.97 8.89
C PRO A 125 13.29 13.18 8.60
N ASP A 126 13.22 14.13 9.53
CA ASP A 126 12.15 15.15 9.62
C ASP A 126 11.91 15.96 8.35
N GLY A 127 12.91 16.09 7.46
CA GLY A 127 12.78 16.75 6.16
C GLY A 127 11.81 16.07 5.19
N TYR A 128 11.58 14.76 5.31
CA TYR A 128 10.75 13.99 4.36
C TYR A 128 9.29 13.79 4.84
N ARG A 129 8.91 14.35 6.00
CA ARG A 129 7.55 14.21 6.56
C ARG A 129 6.45 14.86 5.72
N ARG A 130 6.73 15.97 5.03
CA ARG A 130 5.73 16.73 4.24
C ARG A 130 5.15 15.94 3.05
N PRO A 131 5.97 15.39 2.12
CA PRO A 131 5.43 14.64 1.00
C PRO A 131 4.70 13.35 1.44
N ILE A 132 5.19 12.68 2.50
CA ILE A 132 4.55 11.47 3.04
C ILE A 132 3.14 11.78 3.57
N ARG A 133 2.97 12.90 4.29
CA ARG A 133 1.64 13.33 4.76
C ARG A 133 0.71 13.61 3.59
N PHE A 134 1.18 14.30 2.56
CA PHE A 134 0.37 14.58 1.38
C PHE A 134 -0.08 13.30 0.67
N VAL A 135 0.85 12.36 0.44
CA VAL A 135 0.54 11.06 -0.19
C VAL A 135 -0.45 10.26 0.67
N SER A 136 -0.27 10.26 1.99
CA SER A 136 -1.17 9.57 2.92
C SER A 136 -2.58 10.15 2.92
N VAL A 137 -2.70 11.49 2.94
CA VAL A 137 -3.99 12.19 2.87
C VAL A 137 -4.66 11.94 1.52
N LEU A 138 -3.91 12.04 0.41
CA LEU A 138 -4.43 11.79 -0.93
C LEU A 138 -4.91 10.34 -1.08
N ALA A 139 -4.16 9.36 -0.59
CA ALA A 139 -4.57 7.96 -0.57
C ALA A 139 -5.84 7.74 0.26
N PHE A 140 -5.95 8.40 1.42
CA PHE A 140 -7.14 8.33 2.27
C PHE A 140 -8.36 8.95 1.59
N LEU A 141 -8.21 10.11 0.95
CA LEU A 141 -9.27 10.77 0.19
C LEU A 141 -9.73 9.93 -0.99
N LEU A 142 -8.80 9.36 -1.76
CA LEU A 142 -9.11 8.44 -2.86
C LEU A 142 -9.86 7.20 -2.37
N THR A 143 -9.44 6.62 -1.24
CA THR A 143 -10.11 5.46 -0.61
C THR A 143 -11.49 5.83 -0.06
N GLY A 144 -11.65 7.02 0.53
CA GLY A 144 -12.96 7.51 0.94
C GLY A 144 -13.89 7.69 -0.24
N PHE A 145 -13.38 8.27 -1.32
CA PHE A 145 -14.14 8.50 -2.55
C PHE A 145 -14.58 7.19 -3.23
N THR A 146 -13.73 6.14 -3.23
CA THR A 146 -14.12 4.81 -3.75
C THR A 146 -15.22 4.14 -2.94
N ILE A 147 -15.40 4.48 -1.67
CA ILE A 147 -16.45 3.91 -0.83
C ILE A 147 -17.73 4.74 -0.91
N ILE A 148 -17.60 6.07 -0.77
CA ILE A 148 -18.73 6.99 -0.67
C ILE A 148 -19.49 7.04 -2.00
N VAL A 149 -18.81 7.17 -3.14
CA VAL A 149 -19.48 7.36 -4.44
C VAL A 149 -20.35 6.16 -4.83
N PRO A 150 -19.87 4.90 -4.79
CA PRO A 150 -20.72 3.75 -5.07
C PRO A 150 -21.87 3.59 -4.07
N SER A 151 -21.66 3.94 -2.79
CA SER A 151 -22.68 3.86 -1.76
C SER A 151 -23.82 4.86 -1.98
N LEU A 152 -23.49 6.10 -2.31
CA LEU A 152 -24.49 7.13 -2.66
C LEU A 152 -25.24 6.76 -3.93
N PHE A 153 -24.54 6.20 -4.92
CA PHE A 153 -25.17 5.73 -6.16
C PHE A 153 -26.15 4.58 -5.89
N LEU A 154 -25.74 3.58 -5.10
CA LEU A 154 -26.60 2.47 -4.66
C LEU A 154 -27.85 2.97 -3.92
N ALA A 155 -27.68 3.92 -2.99
CA ALA A 155 -28.79 4.51 -2.26
C ALA A 155 -29.77 5.25 -3.20
N GLY A 156 -29.24 5.97 -4.20
CA GLY A 156 -30.05 6.63 -5.23
C GLY A 156 -30.84 5.63 -6.08
N CYS A 157 -30.21 4.54 -6.53
CA CYS A 157 -30.87 3.48 -7.27
C CYS A 157 -32.00 2.82 -6.45
N LEU A 158 -31.73 2.49 -5.19
CA LEU A 158 -32.73 1.93 -4.27
C LEU A 158 -33.91 2.89 -4.08
N PHE A 159 -33.64 4.19 -3.91
CA PHE A 159 -34.67 5.20 -3.76
C PHE A 159 -35.57 5.30 -5.00
N LEU A 160 -34.99 5.27 -6.21
CA LEU A 160 -35.75 5.28 -7.46
C LEU A 160 -36.63 4.04 -7.63
N ILE A 161 -36.11 2.86 -7.28
CA ILE A 161 -36.87 1.60 -7.39
C ILE A 161 -38.04 1.58 -6.41
N VAL A 162 -37.81 1.92 -5.14
CA VAL A 162 -38.85 1.92 -4.10
C VAL A 162 -39.86 3.04 -4.32
N GLY A 163 -39.38 4.23 -4.72
CA GLY A 163 -40.23 5.39 -4.96
C GLY A 163 -41.11 5.27 -6.21
N GLY A 164 -40.68 4.53 -7.23
CA GLY A 164 -41.48 4.29 -8.44
C GLY A 164 -42.58 3.23 -8.30
N THR A 165 -42.57 2.47 -7.20
CA THR A 165 -43.59 1.44 -6.92
C THR A 165 -44.77 1.93 -6.06
N LEU A 166 -44.71 3.17 -5.57
CA LEU A 166 -45.75 3.83 -4.77
C LEU A 166 -46.58 4.77 -5.66
#